data_AF-A0A1H3LG70-F1
#
_entry.id   AF-A0A1H3LG70-F1
#
_cell.length_a   1.000
_cell.length_b   1.000
_cell.length_c   1.000
_cell.angle_alpha   90.00
_cell.angle_beta   90.00
_cell.angle_gamma   90.00
#
_symmetry.space_group_name_H-M   'P 1'
#
loop_
_entity.id
_entity.type
_entity.pdbx_description
1 polymer ?
#
loop_
_entity_poly.entity_id
_entity_poly.type
_entity_poly.pdbx_seq_one_letter_code
_entity_poly.pdbx_strand_id
1 'polypeptide(L)'
;MQTAELGTDYGRQNPWWETGDVSSSARYHSERHSDYQYKLDNVRSSRFTTIAGAAGSGKTTILHQIAHDLIEDDGVPAQNVIYLPLGNPRFQIGSNVIRDAVDIFATYYWRRDADHGEGYVLIDDAHASDSWDEQVRWCLEEFDDLTVAVTLPTLNRAQTGPTEDLGVDTESDLLLPPKFYDVITESGRAQVEKKHARGLRDALETGADSGDLEPLRSSVDALTSSLESTSAVKRGVLDYFRGSEREVDTADVAHNLESTIYRDIPRYQQFEDRSDLYALCAIAALNTGETLGLKDLSGVLECDRRTLQRYLDILEDFFILTPSYQYEYERRRSVRLYLRDPLVVGSLADLDFDGMLEPDVERLLTSTVVFDHLKRLGFYYQRRNAQVHFWESAGEAVDFVVETGDENPLPVVTQNASLDSDPIRSIRAFCDDHDCEFGIVVARDLEPSIDEEVAKLPLWLLLLTI
;
A
#
# COMPACT_ATOMS: atom_id res chain seq x y z
N MET A 1 26.58 29.88 -17.72
CA MET A 1 26.77 28.52 -17.22
C MET A 1 25.86 27.64 -18.06
N GLN A 2 26.41 26.84 -18.97
CA GLN A 2 25.60 25.89 -19.73
C GLN A 2 25.11 24.82 -18.76
N THR A 3 23.84 24.44 -18.85
CA THR A 3 23.15 23.45 -18.00
C THR A 3 23.94 22.14 -17.85
N ALA A 4 24.80 21.82 -18.83
CA ALA A 4 25.71 20.68 -18.86
C ALA A 4 26.78 20.65 -17.73
N GLU A 5 27.19 21.79 -17.16
CA GLU A 5 28.25 21.82 -16.13
C GLU A 5 27.76 21.50 -14.70
N LEU A 6 26.46 21.40 -14.46
CA LEU A 6 25.91 20.93 -13.17
C LEU A 6 25.77 19.40 -13.09
N GLY A 7 26.17 18.68 -14.14
CA GLY A 7 26.54 17.26 -14.13
C GLY A 7 25.50 16.34 -13.49
N THR A 8 24.39 16.12 -14.19
CA THR A 8 23.55 14.94 -13.94
C THR A 8 24.36 13.71 -14.36
N ASP A 9 25.06 13.11 -13.40
CA ASP A 9 25.86 11.91 -13.63
C ASP A 9 24.93 10.68 -13.76
N TYR A 10 24.44 10.45 -14.98
CA TYR A 10 23.57 9.33 -15.30
C TYR A 10 24.25 7.99 -15.02
N GLY A 11 25.56 7.87 -15.26
CA GLY A 11 26.32 6.63 -14.99
C GLY A 11 26.27 6.24 -13.51
N ARG A 12 26.38 7.22 -12.60
CA ARG A 12 26.22 6.96 -11.17
C ARG A 12 24.82 6.47 -10.76
N GLN A 13 23.77 6.89 -11.48
CA GLN A 13 22.41 6.38 -11.23
C GLN A 13 22.15 5.04 -11.91
N ASN A 14 22.99 4.65 -12.86
CA ASN A 14 22.84 3.47 -13.71
C ASN A 14 24.13 2.63 -13.72
N PRO A 15 24.59 2.10 -12.57
CA PRO A 15 25.87 1.38 -12.49
C PRO A 15 25.95 0.17 -13.42
N TRP A 16 24.80 -0.43 -13.76
CA TRP A 16 24.70 -1.53 -14.72
C TRP A 16 25.16 -1.17 -16.13
N TRP A 17 25.23 0.11 -16.51
CA TRP A 17 25.79 0.51 -17.81
C TRP A 17 27.25 0.11 -17.97
N GLU A 18 28.00 0.01 -16.87
CA GLU A 18 29.39 -0.46 -16.86
C GLU A 18 29.50 -1.92 -16.40
N THR A 19 28.76 -2.31 -15.36
CA THR A 19 28.89 -3.63 -14.74
C THR A 19 28.12 -4.73 -15.48
N GLY A 20 27.06 -4.37 -16.21
CA GLY A 20 26.08 -5.30 -16.75
C GLY A 20 25.12 -5.87 -15.71
N ASP A 21 25.23 -5.49 -14.44
CA ASP A 21 24.55 -6.12 -13.31
C ASP A 21 23.85 -5.07 -12.43
N VAL A 22 22.52 -5.13 -12.39
CA VAL A 22 21.68 -4.19 -11.61
C VAL A 22 21.80 -4.42 -10.10
N SER A 23 22.19 -5.62 -9.66
CA SER A 23 22.38 -5.93 -8.23
C SER A 23 23.54 -5.13 -7.60
N SER A 24 24.39 -4.51 -8.42
CA SER A 24 25.39 -3.55 -7.98
C SER A 24 24.81 -2.22 -7.47
N SER A 25 23.53 -1.92 -7.76
CA SER A 25 22.82 -0.75 -7.23
C SER A 25 22.40 -0.99 -5.78
N ALA A 26 22.68 -0.02 -4.91
CA ALA A 26 22.21 -0.04 -3.52
C ALA A 26 20.67 0.06 -3.36
N ARG A 27 19.93 0.25 -4.46
CA ARG A 27 18.46 0.32 -4.49
C ARG A 27 17.81 -0.99 -4.95
N TYR A 28 18.62 -1.96 -5.38
CA TYR A 28 18.13 -3.27 -5.78
C TYR A 28 18.03 -4.19 -4.56
N HIS A 29 16.87 -4.84 -4.43
CA HIS A 29 16.61 -5.92 -3.48
C HIS A 29 15.97 -7.07 -4.26
N SER A 30 16.31 -8.31 -3.91
CA SER A 30 15.83 -9.49 -4.63
C SER A 30 14.42 -9.92 -4.22
N GLU A 31 13.97 -9.48 -3.05
CA GLU A 31 12.69 -9.76 -2.43
C GLU A 31 11.56 -9.02 -3.18
N ARG A 32 10.60 -9.77 -3.71
CA ARG A 32 9.57 -9.25 -4.61
C ARG A 32 8.19 -9.34 -3.98
N HIS A 33 7.46 -8.23 -4.05
CA HIS A 33 6.06 -8.18 -3.71
C HIS A 33 5.26 -9.18 -4.55
N SER A 34 4.16 -9.71 -3.99
CA SER A 34 3.31 -10.66 -4.73
C SER A 34 2.63 -10.09 -5.97
N ASP A 35 2.59 -8.77 -6.16
CA ASP A 35 2.09 -8.09 -7.37
C ASP A 35 3.19 -7.69 -8.36
N TYR A 36 4.47 -7.94 -8.05
CA TYR A 36 5.61 -7.59 -8.91
C TYR A 36 5.46 -8.09 -10.35
N GLN A 37 5.10 -9.38 -10.52
CA GLN A 37 5.01 -9.97 -11.86
C GLN A 37 4.02 -9.22 -12.75
N TYR A 38 2.91 -8.77 -12.18
CA TYR A 38 1.90 -7.99 -12.92
C TYR A 38 2.48 -6.65 -13.40
N LYS A 39 3.31 -5.99 -12.58
CA LYS A 39 3.99 -4.74 -12.94
C LYS A 39 5.03 -4.95 -14.05
N LEU A 40 5.81 -6.03 -13.95
CA LEU A 40 6.77 -6.42 -14.99
C LEU A 40 6.07 -6.73 -16.32
N ASP A 41 4.99 -7.51 -16.28
CA ASP A 41 4.21 -7.85 -17.47
C ASP A 41 3.61 -6.61 -18.14
N ASN A 42 3.16 -5.62 -17.36
CA ASN A 42 2.70 -4.33 -17.89
C ASN A 42 3.82 -3.58 -18.61
N VAL A 43 5.02 -3.48 -18.03
CA VAL A 43 6.19 -2.85 -18.69
C VAL A 43 6.60 -3.60 -19.95
N ARG A 44 6.49 -4.94 -19.98
CA ARG A 44 6.80 -5.74 -21.17
C ARG A 44 5.76 -5.61 -22.28
N SER A 45 4.49 -5.38 -21.93
CA SER A 45 3.37 -5.41 -22.89
C SER A 45 2.88 -4.04 -23.33
N SER A 46 3.26 -2.97 -22.62
CA SER A 46 2.80 -1.60 -22.87
C SER A 46 3.98 -0.65 -23.04
N ARG A 47 3.85 0.31 -23.97
CA ARG A 47 4.87 1.38 -24.16
C ARG A 47 4.88 2.41 -23.04
N PHE A 48 3.81 2.49 -22.25
CA PHE A 48 3.72 3.37 -21.09
C PHE A 48 3.04 2.65 -19.93
N THR A 49 3.69 2.65 -18.77
CA THR A 49 3.19 2.03 -17.54
C THR A 49 3.33 2.99 -16.37
N THR A 50 2.31 3.03 -15.50
CA THR A 50 2.35 3.80 -14.26
C THR A 50 2.48 2.86 -13.06
N ILE A 51 3.24 3.25 -12.04
CA ILE A 51 3.34 2.53 -10.77
C ILE A 51 3.05 3.53 -9.66
N ALA A 52 1.78 3.62 -9.28
CA ALA A 52 1.36 4.57 -8.26
C ALA A 52 1.34 3.91 -6.89
N GLY A 53 1.57 4.64 -5.80
CA GLY A 53 1.50 4.03 -4.47
C GLY A 53 2.04 4.87 -3.34
N ALA A 54 1.72 4.46 -2.11
CA ALA A 54 2.12 5.15 -0.88
C ALA A 54 3.63 5.38 -0.82
N ALA A 55 4.06 6.43 -0.11
CA ALA A 55 5.48 6.59 0.19
C ALA A 55 6.01 5.38 0.99
N GLY A 56 7.21 4.93 0.68
CA GLY A 56 7.79 3.72 1.31
C GLY A 56 7.14 2.39 0.91
N SER A 57 6.31 2.36 -0.14
CA SER A 57 5.71 1.11 -0.65
C SER A 57 6.62 0.28 -1.57
N GLY A 58 7.88 0.68 -1.79
CA GLY A 58 8.82 -0.09 -2.63
C GLY A 58 8.81 0.26 -4.12
N LYS A 59 8.21 1.39 -4.53
CA LYS A 59 8.16 1.83 -5.94
C LYS A 59 9.54 1.88 -6.61
N THR A 60 10.52 2.51 -5.95
CA THR A 60 11.92 2.57 -6.41
C THR A 60 12.54 1.18 -6.55
N THR A 61 12.27 0.29 -5.59
CA THR A 61 12.76 -1.10 -5.59
C THR A 61 12.19 -1.86 -6.78
N ILE A 62 10.89 -1.74 -7.04
CA ILE A 62 10.25 -2.38 -8.20
C ILE A 62 10.85 -1.91 -9.52
N LEU A 63 11.15 -0.62 -9.69
CA LEU A 63 11.83 -0.16 -10.90
C LEU A 63 13.20 -0.82 -11.09
N HIS A 64 13.98 -1.00 -10.02
CA HIS A 64 15.28 -1.69 -10.10
C HIS A 64 15.13 -3.19 -10.37
N GLN A 65 14.10 -3.83 -9.82
CA GLN A 65 13.78 -5.22 -10.11
C GLN A 65 13.37 -5.42 -11.58
N ILE A 66 12.56 -4.50 -12.12
CA ILE A 66 12.20 -4.49 -13.54
C ILE A 66 13.46 -4.29 -14.41
N ALA A 67 14.33 -3.34 -14.05
CA ALA A 67 15.60 -3.16 -14.77
C ALA A 67 16.45 -4.43 -14.76
N HIS A 68 16.53 -5.11 -13.62
CA HIS A 68 17.24 -6.38 -13.48
C HIS A 68 16.66 -7.44 -14.42
N ASP A 69 15.35 -7.67 -14.41
CA ASP A 69 14.73 -8.74 -15.22
C ASP A 69 14.76 -8.42 -16.73
N LEU A 70 14.65 -7.15 -17.12
CA LEU A 70 14.86 -6.75 -18.51
C LEU A 70 16.27 -7.12 -18.99
N ILE A 71 17.28 -6.93 -18.16
CA ILE A 71 18.69 -7.18 -18.52
C ILE A 71 19.04 -8.67 -18.44
N GLU A 72 18.73 -9.31 -17.32
CA GLU A 72 19.14 -10.70 -17.04
C GLU A 72 18.23 -11.73 -17.70
N ASP A 73 16.90 -11.56 -17.61
CA ASP A 73 15.94 -12.56 -18.12
C ASP A 73 15.59 -12.30 -19.59
N ASP A 74 15.40 -11.03 -19.97
CA ASP A 74 14.97 -10.66 -21.34
C ASP A 74 16.15 -10.38 -22.28
N GLY A 75 17.38 -10.30 -21.76
CA GLY A 75 18.59 -10.09 -22.55
C GLY A 75 18.72 -8.70 -23.16
N VAL A 76 17.98 -7.71 -22.63
CA VAL A 76 18.09 -6.31 -23.05
C VAL A 76 19.49 -5.79 -22.71
N PRO A 77 20.21 -5.15 -23.66
CA PRO A 77 21.51 -4.56 -23.35
C PRO A 77 21.41 -3.61 -22.16
N ALA A 78 22.32 -3.70 -21.20
CA ALA A 78 22.28 -2.86 -20.01
C ALA A 78 22.22 -1.34 -20.32
N GLN A 79 22.86 -0.91 -21.42
CA GLN A 79 22.83 0.49 -21.88
C GLN A 79 21.50 0.90 -22.55
N ASN A 80 20.58 -0.03 -22.76
CA ASN A 80 19.23 0.24 -23.27
C ASN A 80 18.20 0.41 -22.13
N VAL A 81 18.63 0.33 -20.87
CA VAL A 81 17.76 0.58 -19.70
C VAL A 81 18.32 1.77 -18.92
N ILE A 82 17.55 2.86 -18.81
CA ILE A 82 17.89 4.04 -18.02
C ILE A 82 16.90 4.24 -16.87
N TYR A 83 17.43 4.54 -15.70
CA TYR A 83 16.72 4.95 -14.50
C TYR A 83 16.97 6.42 -14.19
N LEU A 84 15.89 7.16 -13.92
CA LEU A 84 15.87 8.61 -13.70
C LEU A 84 15.20 8.95 -12.35
N PRO A 85 15.97 9.28 -11.30
CA PRO A 85 15.41 9.64 -9.99
C PRO A 85 15.05 11.13 -9.90
N LEU A 86 13.87 11.53 -10.38
CA LEU A 86 13.46 12.94 -10.41
C LEU A 86 13.21 13.55 -9.03
N GLY A 87 13.01 12.71 -8.00
CA GLY A 87 13.01 13.13 -6.60
C GLY A 87 14.34 13.76 -6.14
N ASN A 88 15.46 13.48 -6.83
CA ASN A 88 16.75 14.09 -6.53
C ASN A 88 16.80 15.55 -7.04
N PRO A 89 17.13 16.54 -6.18
CA PRO A 89 17.16 17.95 -6.57
C PRO A 89 18.01 18.30 -7.79
N ARG A 90 19.00 17.47 -8.14
CA ARG A 90 19.82 17.65 -9.36
C ARG A 90 18.99 17.50 -10.64
N PHE A 91 17.97 16.66 -10.61
CA PHE A 91 17.03 16.43 -11.71
C PHE A 91 15.84 17.40 -11.68
N GLN A 92 15.88 18.44 -10.85
CA GLN A 92 14.87 19.50 -10.77
C GLN A 92 15.41 20.83 -11.32
N ILE A 93 16.62 20.83 -11.89
CA ILE A 93 17.26 22.00 -12.47
C ILE A 93 16.92 22.07 -13.97
N GLY A 94 16.04 22.98 -14.35
CA GLY A 94 15.57 23.16 -15.73
C GLY A 94 14.12 22.73 -15.92
N SER A 95 13.56 22.95 -17.11
CA SER A 95 12.14 22.71 -17.40
C SER A 95 11.87 21.46 -18.24
N ASN A 96 12.90 20.88 -18.88
CA ASN A 96 12.76 19.76 -19.83
C ASN A 96 13.62 18.55 -19.44
N VAL A 97 13.74 18.28 -18.13
CA VAL A 97 14.72 17.33 -17.61
C VAL A 97 14.53 15.91 -18.17
N ILE A 98 13.30 15.44 -18.31
CA ILE A 98 12.99 14.11 -18.86
C ILE A 98 13.39 14.07 -20.33
N ARG A 99 12.96 15.06 -21.10
CA ARG A 99 13.29 15.16 -22.53
C ARG A 99 14.80 15.21 -22.76
N ASP A 100 15.50 16.10 -22.06
CA ASP A 100 16.94 16.27 -22.20
C ASP A 100 17.69 14.96 -21.82
N ALA A 101 17.22 14.26 -20.78
CA ALA A 101 17.77 12.98 -20.38
C ALA A 101 17.55 11.88 -21.42
N VAL A 102 16.34 11.78 -21.98
CA VAL A 102 16.02 10.78 -23.02
C VAL A 102 16.76 11.09 -24.33
N ASP A 103 16.92 12.36 -24.71
CA ASP A 103 17.71 12.75 -25.88
C ASP A 103 19.19 12.34 -25.72
N ILE A 104 19.77 12.59 -24.55
CA ILE A 104 21.14 12.17 -24.22
C ILE A 104 21.25 10.64 -24.24
N PHE A 105 20.30 9.95 -23.62
CA PHE A 105 20.22 8.49 -23.60
C PHE A 105 20.18 7.91 -25.02
N ALA A 106 19.26 8.39 -25.85
CA ALA A 106 19.07 7.97 -27.23
C ALA A 106 20.31 8.25 -28.11
N THR A 107 21.00 9.37 -27.86
CA THR A 107 22.16 9.78 -28.67
C THR A 107 23.43 9.01 -28.33
N TYR A 108 23.66 8.72 -27.04
CA TYR A 108 24.99 8.28 -26.57
C TYR A 108 25.03 6.86 -26.00
N TYR A 109 23.91 6.32 -25.52
CA TYR A 109 23.90 5.06 -24.76
C TYR A 109 23.05 3.98 -25.42
N TRP A 110 21.86 4.35 -25.91
CA TRP A 110 20.87 3.43 -26.45
C TRP A 110 21.35 2.75 -27.75
N ARG A 111 21.62 1.44 -27.66
CA ARG A 111 22.08 0.57 -28.76
C ARG A 111 20.90 -0.02 -29.54
N ARG A 112 20.35 0.77 -30.46
CA ARG A 112 19.21 0.35 -31.30
C ARG A 112 19.55 -0.73 -32.34
N ASP A 113 20.82 -0.95 -32.59
CA ASP A 113 21.33 -1.96 -33.53
C ASP A 113 21.53 -3.35 -32.91
N ALA A 114 21.25 -3.52 -31.61
CA ALA A 114 21.32 -4.81 -30.91
C ALA A 114 20.12 -5.72 -31.23
N ASP A 115 20.24 -7.03 -30.94
CA ASP A 115 19.18 -8.03 -31.11
C ASP A 115 17.90 -7.69 -30.29
N HIS A 116 18.06 -6.93 -29.21
CA HIS A 116 17.01 -6.25 -28.44
C HIS A 116 17.25 -4.74 -28.44
N GLY A 117 16.83 -4.09 -29.53
CA GLY A 117 17.07 -2.67 -29.78
C GLY A 117 16.11 -1.72 -29.06
N GLU A 118 15.08 -2.21 -28.36
CA GLU A 118 14.16 -1.36 -27.60
C GLU A 118 14.84 -0.63 -26.46
N GLY A 119 14.33 0.56 -26.13
CA GLY A 119 14.81 1.39 -25.03
C GLY A 119 13.81 1.43 -23.90
N TYR A 120 14.30 1.38 -22.66
CA TYR A 120 13.49 1.43 -21.46
C TYR A 120 13.89 2.61 -20.59
N VAL A 121 12.95 3.49 -20.30
CA VAL A 121 13.14 4.65 -19.41
C VAL A 121 12.28 4.48 -18.16
N LEU A 122 12.93 4.26 -17.02
CA LEU A 122 12.32 4.05 -15.71
C LEU A 122 12.43 5.33 -14.89
N ILE A 123 11.35 6.08 -14.79
CA ILE A 123 11.30 7.40 -14.14
C ILE A 123 10.73 7.25 -12.73
N ASP A 124 11.53 7.64 -11.74
CA ASP A 124 11.11 7.63 -10.34
C ASP A 124 10.68 9.02 -9.88
N ASP A 125 9.60 9.08 -9.11
CA ASP A 125 8.93 10.29 -8.66
C ASP A 125 8.64 11.25 -9.81
N ALA A 126 7.91 10.77 -10.84
CA ALA A 126 7.67 11.55 -12.06
C ALA A 126 7.06 12.93 -11.78
N HIS A 127 6.18 13.01 -10.78
CA HIS A 127 5.55 14.22 -10.27
C HIS A 127 6.54 15.26 -9.73
N ALA A 128 7.82 14.90 -9.55
CA ALA A 128 8.85 15.83 -9.14
C ALA A 128 9.33 16.78 -10.23
N SER A 129 9.10 16.44 -11.51
CA SER A 129 9.26 17.38 -12.62
C SER A 129 7.93 18.03 -12.96
N ASP A 130 7.96 19.34 -13.16
CA ASP A 130 6.85 20.05 -13.80
C ASP A 130 6.66 19.54 -15.24
N SER A 131 5.42 19.51 -15.72
CA SER A 131 5.03 19.00 -17.05
C SER A 131 5.67 17.65 -17.41
N TRP A 132 5.88 16.77 -16.43
CA TRP A 132 6.53 15.46 -16.65
C TRP A 132 5.78 14.65 -17.71
N ASP A 133 4.47 14.79 -17.72
CA ASP A 133 3.53 14.10 -18.57
C ASP A 133 3.61 14.55 -20.04
N GLU A 134 3.73 15.86 -20.26
CA GLU A 134 3.99 16.43 -21.59
C GLU A 134 5.35 15.97 -22.14
N GLN A 135 6.36 15.89 -21.28
CA GLN A 135 7.69 15.42 -21.66
C GLN A 135 7.70 13.93 -22.01
N VAL A 136 7.04 13.08 -21.20
CA VAL A 136 6.91 11.64 -21.49
C VAL A 136 6.17 11.41 -22.80
N ARG A 137 5.06 12.14 -23.04
CA ARG A 137 4.32 12.07 -24.30
C ARG A 137 5.23 12.38 -25.49
N TRP A 138 5.99 13.47 -25.41
CA TRP A 138 6.95 13.83 -26.45
C TRP A 138 7.97 12.72 -26.72
N CYS A 139 8.53 12.11 -25.68
CA CYS A 139 9.50 11.00 -25.84
C CYS A 139 8.90 9.79 -26.54
N LEU A 140 7.65 9.42 -26.21
CA LEU A 140 6.95 8.29 -26.83
C LEU A 140 6.58 8.56 -28.30
N GLU A 141 6.27 9.81 -28.65
CA GLU A 141 6.01 10.26 -30.03
C GLU A 141 7.28 10.33 -30.88
N GLU A 142 8.41 10.73 -30.30
CA GLU A 142 9.68 10.84 -31.01
C GLU A 142 10.35 9.47 -31.24
N PHE A 143 10.17 8.52 -30.31
CA PHE A 143 10.86 7.24 -30.32
C PHE A 143 9.90 6.05 -30.26
N ASP A 144 9.56 5.48 -31.43
CA ASP A 144 8.60 4.38 -31.57
C ASP A 144 9.00 3.08 -30.84
N ASP A 145 10.30 2.90 -30.59
CA ASP A 145 10.94 1.77 -29.92
C ASP A 145 11.21 2.01 -28.43
N LEU A 146 10.61 3.08 -27.87
CA LEU A 146 10.72 3.44 -26.46
C LEU A 146 9.54 2.92 -25.63
N THR A 147 9.88 2.31 -24.50
CA THR A 147 8.98 2.01 -23.38
C THR A 147 9.34 2.87 -22.16
N VAL A 148 8.33 3.44 -21.52
CA VAL A 148 8.49 4.30 -20.33
C VAL A 148 7.67 3.76 -19.17
N ALA A 149 8.31 3.59 -18.01
CA ALA A 149 7.62 3.30 -16.75
C ALA A 149 7.82 4.47 -15.78
N VAL A 150 6.75 4.94 -15.13
CA VAL A 150 6.81 6.06 -14.18
C VAL A 150 6.29 5.67 -12.81
N THR A 151 6.89 6.17 -11.74
CA THR A 151 6.31 6.05 -10.39
C THR A 151 5.60 7.33 -9.97
N LEU A 152 4.50 7.16 -9.23
CA LEU A 152 3.66 8.25 -8.73
C LEU A 152 3.23 7.97 -7.28
N PRO A 153 2.91 8.98 -6.47
CA PRO A 153 2.41 8.80 -5.11
C PRO A 153 0.95 8.34 -5.06
N THR A 154 0.13 8.73 -6.06
CA THR A 154 -1.29 8.34 -6.17
C THR A 154 -1.79 8.52 -7.61
N LEU A 155 -2.81 7.75 -8.02
CA LEU A 155 -3.45 7.86 -9.34
C LEU A 155 -4.53 8.96 -9.37
N ASN A 156 -5.36 9.04 -8.32
CA ASN A 156 -6.56 9.90 -8.27
C ASN A 156 -6.27 11.39 -8.50
N ARG A 157 -5.04 11.82 -8.20
CA ARG A 157 -4.67 13.24 -8.20
C ARG A 157 -3.57 13.60 -9.17
N ALA A 158 -2.98 12.61 -9.86
CA ALA A 158 -1.87 12.86 -10.75
C ALA A 158 -2.23 13.57 -12.06
N GLN A 159 -3.50 13.97 -12.24
CA GLN A 159 -4.01 14.54 -13.50
C GLN A 159 -3.52 13.72 -14.69
N THR A 160 -3.96 12.47 -14.74
CA THR A 160 -3.71 11.49 -15.80
C THR A 160 -4.45 11.82 -17.11
N GLY A 161 -4.59 13.10 -17.45
CA GLY A 161 -5.07 13.53 -18.78
C GLY A 161 -4.30 12.91 -19.95
N PRO A 162 -2.97 12.68 -19.88
CA PRO A 162 -2.24 11.88 -20.87
C PRO A 162 -2.54 10.38 -20.83
N THR A 163 -2.88 9.84 -19.68
CA THR A 163 -3.02 8.40 -19.44
C THR A 163 -4.34 7.88 -20.03
N GLU A 164 -5.39 8.71 -20.01
CA GLU A 164 -6.65 8.47 -20.73
C GLU A 164 -6.46 8.51 -22.26
N ASP A 165 -5.65 9.44 -22.79
CA ASP A 165 -5.36 9.57 -24.23
C ASP A 165 -4.41 8.47 -24.77
N LEU A 166 -3.55 7.92 -23.93
CA LEU A 166 -2.63 6.81 -24.26
C LEU A 166 -3.24 5.42 -24.05
N GLY A 167 -4.50 5.34 -23.60
CA GLY A 167 -5.26 4.09 -23.48
C GLY A 167 -4.75 3.12 -22.41
N VAL A 168 -4.09 3.62 -21.36
CA VAL A 168 -3.54 2.79 -20.30
C VAL A 168 -4.61 2.56 -19.23
N ASP A 169 -4.94 1.29 -18.98
CA ASP A 169 -5.87 0.87 -17.94
C ASP A 169 -5.24 1.08 -16.56
N THR A 170 -5.61 2.17 -15.89
CA THR A 170 -4.95 2.64 -14.65
C THR A 170 -5.44 1.96 -13.37
N GLU A 171 -6.55 1.21 -13.38
CA GLU A 171 -7.21 0.77 -12.13
C GLU A 171 -6.42 -0.29 -11.34
N SER A 172 -5.43 -0.94 -11.94
CA SER A 172 -4.65 -2.05 -11.38
C SER A 172 -3.21 -1.69 -10.98
N ASP A 173 -2.83 -0.41 -11.08
CA ASP A 173 -1.44 0.05 -10.94
C ASP A 173 -1.00 0.55 -9.57
N LEU A 174 -1.80 0.28 -8.53
CA LEU A 174 -1.52 0.67 -7.17
C LEU A 174 -0.56 -0.30 -6.44
N LEU A 175 0.50 0.26 -5.85
CA LEU A 175 1.48 -0.39 -4.99
C LEU A 175 1.32 0.12 -3.55
N LEU A 176 0.69 -0.70 -2.72
CA LEU A 176 0.58 -0.46 -1.28
C LEU A 176 1.81 -0.99 -0.53
N PRO A 177 2.05 -0.58 0.72
CA PRO A 177 3.08 -1.19 1.56
C PRO A 177 2.94 -2.73 1.58
N PRO A 178 4.04 -3.48 1.79
CA PRO A 178 4.00 -4.93 1.87
C PRO A 178 2.91 -5.39 2.84
N LYS A 179 2.02 -6.30 2.40
CA LYS A 179 1.09 -6.98 3.34
C LYS A 179 1.85 -8.10 4.03
N PHE A 180 1.25 -8.63 5.09
CA PHE A 180 1.86 -9.71 5.86
C PHE A 180 2.27 -10.92 5.01
N TYR A 181 1.44 -11.29 4.03
CA TYR A 181 1.77 -12.33 3.07
C TYR A 181 3.13 -12.09 2.38
N ASP A 182 3.38 -10.86 1.89
CA ASP A 182 4.61 -10.52 1.17
C ASP A 182 5.82 -10.72 2.10
N VAL A 183 5.76 -10.14 3.30
CA VAL A 183 6.84 -10.23 4.31
C VAL A 183 7.16 -11.67 4.71
N ILE A 184 6.15 -12.52 4.90
CA ILE A 184 6.37 -13.93 5.25
C ILE A 184 7.00 -14.72 4.11
N THR A 185 6.58 -14.46 2.87
CA THR A 185 7.12 -15.15 1.70
C THR A 185 8.52 -14.68 1.33
N GLU A 186 8.79 -13.38 1.41
CA GLU A 186 10.08 -12.75 1.11
C GLU A 186 11.15 -13.17 2.12
N SER A 187 10.82 -13.17 3.41
CA SER A 187 11.73 -13.64 4.47
C SER A 187 11.95 -15.16 4.47
N GLY A 188 11.28 -15.91 3.60
CA GLY A 188 11.35 -17.38 3.56
C GLY A 188 10.77 -18.06 4.80
N ARG A 189 10.02 -17.34 5.66
CA ARG A 189 9.41 -17.90 6.88
C ARG A 189 8.32 -18.92 6.56
N ALA A 190 7.59 -18.74 5.47
CA ALA A 190 6.69 -19.74 4.92
C ALA A 190 6.51 -19.57 3.42
N GLN A 191 6.33 -20.68 2.71
CA GLN A 191 5.88 -20.69 1.33
C GLN A 191 4.38 -21.00 1.31
N VAL A 192 3.60 -20.06 0.79
CA VAL A 192 2.16 -20.21 0.65
C VAL A 192 1.81 -20.02 -0.81
N GLU A 193 1.09 -20.98 -1.39
CA GLU A 193 0.57 -20.79 -2.74
C GLU A 193 -0.59 -19.79 -2.72
N LYS A 194 -0.57 -18.81 -3.63
CA LYS A 194 -1.61 -17.77 -3.76
C LYS A 194 -3.04 -18.33 -3.85
N LYS A 195 -3.21 -19.56 -4.36
CA LYS A 195 -4.51 -20.23 -4.48
C LYS A 195 -5.17 -20.50 -3.11
N HIS A 196 -4.37 -20.77 -2.07
CA HIS A 196 -4.91 -21.01 -0.71
C HIS A 196 -5.42 -19.71 -0.09
N ALA A 197 -4.65 -18.62 -0.22
CA ALA A 197 -5.07 -17.29 0.23
C ALA A 197 -6.33 -16.82 -0.52
N ARG A 198 -6.38 -16.98 -1.85
CA ARG A 198 -7.58 -16.64 -2.65
C ARG A 198 -8.81 -17.47 -2.24
N GLY A 199 -8.65 -18.80 -2.10
CA GLY A 199 -9.75 -19.67 -1.70
C GLY A 199 -10.35 -19.29 -0.34
N LEU A 200 -9.53 -18.85 0.62
CA LEU A 200 -10.03 -18.39 1.91
C LEU A 200 -10.78 -17.05 1.79
N ARG A 201 -10.33 -16.11 0.95
CA ARG A 201 -11.09 -14.87 0.68
C ARG A 201 -12.46 -15.15 0.07
N ASP A 202 -12.51 -16.03 -0.93
CA ASP A 202 -13.75 -16.44 -1.60
C ASP A 202 -14.69 -17.17 -0.62
N ALA A 203 -14.13 -17.96 0.29
CA ALA A 203 -14.89 -18.64 1.33
C ALA A 203 -15.42 -17.68 2.41
N LEU A 204 -14.68 -16.62 2.76
CA LEU A 204 -15.18 -15.56 3.64
C LEU A 204 -16.35 -14.80 3.01
N GLU A 205 -16.28 -14.53 1.71
CA GLU A 205 -17.36 -13.90 0.94
C GLU A 205 -18.59 -14.81 0.91
N THR A 206 -18.41 -16.08 0.55
CA THR A 206 -19.49 -17.08 0.54
C THR A 206 -20.16 -17.19 1.91
N GLY A 207 -19.38 -17.18 2.99
CA GLY A 207 -19.91 -17.22 4.35
C GLY A 207 -20.74 -15.99 4.72
N ALA A 208 -20.29 -14.79 4.33
CA ALA A 208 -21.03 -13.55 4.54
C ALA A 208 -22.30 -13.45 3.68
N ASP A 209 -22.27 -13.97 2.44
CA ASP A 209 -23.39 -13.86 1.49
C ASP A 209 -24.48 -14.93 1.68
N SER A 210 -24.13 -16.09 2.23
CA SER A 210 -25.03 -17.25 2.27
C SER A 210 -25.12 -17.99 3.60
N GLY A 211 -24.28 -17.64 4.57
CA GLY A 211 -24.13 -18.39 5.82
C GLY A 211 -23.46 -19.77 5.66
N ASP A 212 -23.07 -20.19 4.44
CA ASP A 212 -22.37 -21.45 4.23
C ASP A 212 -20.88 -21.34 4.61
N LEU A 213 -20.54 -21.91 5.77
CA LEU A 213 -19.18 -21.89 6.32
C LEU A 213 -18.36 -23.14 6.01
N GLU A 214 -18.91 -24.12 5.28
CA GLU A 214 -18.17 -25.33 4.90
C GLU A 214 -16.98 -25.04 3.96
N PRO A 215 -17.09 -24.13 2.95
CA PRO A 215 -15.95 -23.68 2.16
C PRO A 215 -14.85 -23.04 3.01
N LEU A 216 -15.24 -22.31 4.06
CA LEU A 216 -14.30 -21.64 4.96
C LEU A 216 -13.53 -22.65 5.80
N ARG A 217 -14.22 -23.65 6.36
CA ARG A 217 -13.58 -24.78 7.08
C ARG A 217 -12.55 -25.48 6.20
N SER A 218 -12.97 -25.86 5.00
CA SER A 218 -12.11 -26.53 4.02
C SER A 218 -10.88 -25.70 3.65
N SER A 219 -11.04 -24.38 3.48
CA SER A 219 -9.96 -23.46 3.10
C SER A 219 -8.97 -23.23 4.23
N VAL A 220 -9.45 -23.10 5.48
CA VAL A 220 -8.62 -22.99 6.68
C VAL A 220 -7.79 -24.26 6.88
N ASP A 221 -8.40 -25.44 6.72
CA ASP A 221 -7.71 -26.72 6.85
C ASP A 221 -6.64 -26.91 5.76
N ALA A 222 -6.98 -26.56 4.51
CA ALA A 222 -6.06 -26.66 3.38
C ALA A 222 -4.84 -25.74 3.56
N LEU A 223 -5.07 -24.47 3.95
CA LEU A 223 -4.01 -23.51 4.18
C LEU A 223 -3.14 -23.94 5.36
N THR A 224 -3.74 -24.30 6.49
CA THR A 224 -2.99 -24.72 7.69
C THR A 224 -2.16 -25.98 7.42
N SER A 225 -2.70 -26.93 6.65
CA SER A 225 -1.99 -28.15 6.26
C SER A 225 -0.87 -27.91 5.24
N SER A 226 -0.94 -26.82 4.47
CA SER A 226 0.12 -26.44 3.52
C SER A 226 1.33 -25.79 4.19
N LEU A 227 1.19 -25.32 5.44
CA LEU A 227 2.28 -24.66 6.17
C LEU A 227 3.24 -25.68 6.79
N GLU A 228 4.54 -25.52 6.53
CA GLU A 228 5.58 -26.31 7.19
C GLU A 228 5.64 -26.03 8.71
N SER A 229 5.38 -24.78 9.12
CA SER A 229 5.41 -24.37 10.52
C SER A 229 4.51 -23.18 10.81
N THR A 230 3.38 -23.42 11.49
CA THR A 230 2.51 -22.34 12.00
C THR A 230 3.25 -21.43 12.99
N SER A 231 4.20 -21.97 13.78
CA SER A 231 4.97 -21.19 14.74
C SER A 231 5.91 -20.18 14.08
N ALA A 232 6.43 -20.47 12.87
CA ALA A 232 7.23 -19.52 12.11
C ALA A 232 6.39 -18.33 11.63
N VAL A 233 5.18 -18.61 11.12
CA VAL A 233 4.22 -17.58 10.70
C VAL A 233 3.75 -16.74 11.89
N LYS A 234 3.41 -17.38 13.02
CA LYS A 234 3.03 -16.68 14.27
C LYS A 234 4.11 -15.68 14.71
N ARG A 235 5.40 -16.05 14.64
CA ARG A 235 6.52 -15.14 14.96
C ARG A 235 6.62 -13.98 13.97
N GLY A 236 6.40 -14.25 12.69
CA GLY A 236 6.47 -13.22 11.67
C GLY A 236 5.47 -12.08 11.86
N VAL A 237 4.37 -12.26 12.61
CA VAL A 237 3.44 -11.16 12.96
C VAL A 237 4.16 -10.05 13.74
N LEU A 238 5.04 -10.42 14.67
CA LEU A 238 5.86 -9.44 15.38
C LEU A 238 6.86 -8.75 14.46
N ASP A 239 7.48 -9.51 13.56
CA ASP A 239 8.45 -8.97 12.61
C ASP A 239 7.76 -8.01 11.62
N TYR A 240 6.50 -8.28 11.28
CA TYR A 240 5.65 -7.42 10.49
C TYR A 240 5.30 -6.11 11.21
N PHE A 241 4.92 -6.18 12.49
CA PHE A 241 4.71 -4.99 13.32
C PHE A 241 5.95 -4.10 13.41
N ARG A 242 7.13 -4.71 13.48
CA ARG A 242 8.42 -4.02 13.61
C ARG A 242 9.03 -3.59 12.29
N GLY A 243 8.48 -4.06 11.16
CA GLY A 243 9.08 -3.87 9.85
C GLY A 243 10.49 -4.45 9.75
N SER A 244 10.79 -5.54 10.47
CA SER A 244 12.15 -6.11 10.55
C SER A 244 12.73 -6.52 9.20
N GLU A 245 11.88 -6.79 8.21
CA GLU A 245 12.29 -7.17 6.86
C GLU A 245 12.37 -5.98 5.88
N ARG A 246 12.00 -4.76 6.31
CA ARG A 246 11.91 -3.60 5.41
C ARG A 246 13.20 -2.79 5.30
N GLU A 247 14.23 -3.10 6.10
CA GLU A 247 15.49 -2.34 6.19
C GLU A 247 15.31 -0.81 6.39
N VAL A 248 14.19 -0.40 6.99
CA VAL A 248 13.87 1.02 7.25
C VAL A 248 13.65 1.21 8.75
N ASP A 249 14.25 2.25 9.34
CA ASP A 249 13.99 2.63 10.72
C ASP A 249 12.79 3.59 10.86
N THR A 250 12.34 3.82 12.10
CA THR A 250 11.18 4.71 12.35
C THR A 250 11.46 6.16 11.99
N ALA A 251 12.72 6.61 11.97
CA ALA A 251 13.09 7.98 11.60
C ALA A 251 12.99 8.19 10.09
N ASP A 252 13.42 7.21 9.30
CA ASP A 252 13.25 7.20 7.84
C ASP A 252 11.76 7.19 7.47
N VAL A 253 10.93 6.43 8.20
CA VAL A 253 9.47 6.42 8.00
C VAL A 253 8.85 7.79 8.29
N ALA A 254 9.23 8.44 9.39
CA ALA A 254 8.79 9.82 9.69
C ALA A 254 9.23 10.80 8.59
N HIS A 255 10.49 10.71 8.16
CA HIS A 255 11.03 11.59 7.12
C HIS A 255 10.31 11.42 5.78
N ASN A 256 9.98 10.17 5.41
CA ASN A 256 9.19 9.88 4.22
C ASN A 256 7.79 10.46 4.32
N LEU A 257 7.11 10.30 5.47
CA LEU A 257 5.80 10.90 5.71
C LEU A 257 5.84 12.43 5.61
N GLU A 258 6.81 13.07 6.27
CA GLU A 258 7.01 14.53 6.20
C GLU A 258 7.26 14.98 4.77
N SER A 259 8.13 14.29 4.03
CA SER A 259 8.40 14.59 2.63
C SER A 259 7.12 14.50 1.80
N THR A 260 6.31 13.46 1.98
CA THR A 260 5.04 13.36 1.27
C THR A 260 4.10 14.51 1.61
N ILE A 261 3.93 14.85 2.88
CA ILE A 261 3.02 15.90 3.33
C ILE A 261 3.47 17.30 2.89
N TYR A 262 4.75 17.62 3.06
CA TYR A 262 5.26 18.97 2.87
C TYR A 262 5.79 19.24 1.46
N ARG A 263 6.12 18.20 0.68
CA ARG A 263 6.68 18.32 -0.68
C ARG A 263 5.76 17.76 -1.76
N ASP A 264 5.21 16.56 -1.58
CA ASP A 264 4.50 15.86 -2.67
C ASP A 264 3.02 16.27 -2.76
N ILE A 265 2.27 16.26 -1.65
CA ILE A 265 0.86 16.70 -1.60
C ILE A 265 0.64 18.11 -2.20
N PRO A 266 1.46 19.15 -1.88
CA PRO A 266 1.29 20.49 -2.44
C PRO A 266 1.34 20.60 -3.95
N ARG A 267 1.93 19.61 -4.64
CA ARG A 267 2.00 19.60 -6.10
C ARG A 267 0.65 19.31 -6.75
N TYR A 268 -0.25 18.67 -6.01
CA TYR A 268 -1.56 18.25 -6.52
C TYR A 268 -2.71 19.11 -6.00
N GLN A 269 -2.56 19.74 -4.83
CA GLN A 269 -3.61 20.57 -4.23
C GLN A 269 -3.07 21.74 -3.43
N GLN A 270 -3.83 22.83 -3.43
CA GLN A 270 -3.63 23.94 -2.50
C GLN A 270 -4.30 23.63 -1.16
N PHE A 271 -3.62 23.91 -0.06
CA PHE A 271 -4.14 23.79 1.31
C PHE A 271 -3.89 25.09 2.08
N GLU A 272 -4.58 25.22 3.22
CA GLU A 272 -4.49 26.37 4.12
C GLU A 272 -3.32 26.22 5.09
N ASP A 273 -3.22 25.09 5.79
CA ASP A 273 -2.11 24.76 6.67
C ASP A 273 -1.64 23.31 6.44
N ARG A 274 -0.31 23.12 6.29
CA ARG A 274 0.31 21.79 6.09
C ARG A 274 0.45 21.03 7.38
N SER A 275 0.63 21.76 8.49
CA SER A 275 0.89 21.19 9.80
C SER A 275 -0.32 20.41 10.31
N ASP A 276 -1.53 20.76 9.88
CA ASP A 276 -2.76 20.04 10.22
C ASP A 276 -2.79 18.60 9.69
N LEU A 277 -2.26 18.36 8.49
CA LEU A 277 -2.20 17.01 7.91
C LEU A 277 -1.28 16.11 8.74
N TYR A 278 -0.12 16.63 9.14
CA TYR A 278 0.82 15.90 9.99
C TYR A 278 0.24 15.69 11.39
N ALA A 279 -0.42 16.72 11.95
CA ALA A 279 -1.10 16.62 13.24
C ALA A 279 -2.22 15.57 13.23
N LEU A 280 -2.99 15.46 12.15
CA LEU A 280 -3.99 14.39 11.98
C LEU A 280 -3.35 13.00 11.99
N CYS A 281 -2.20 12.82 11.36
CA CYS A 281 -1.46 11.56 11.40
C CYS A 281 -1.02 11.22 12.82
N ALA A 282 -0.50 12.21 13.57
CA ALA A 282 -0.11 12.02 14.97
C ALA A 282 -1.31 11.70 15.88
N ILE A 283 -2.43 12.41 15.70
CA ILE A 283 -3.68 12.12 16.41
C ILE A 283 -4.14 10.68 16.13
N ALA A 284 -4.09 10.23 14.87
CA ALA A 284 -4.47 8.86 14.51
C ALA A 284 -3.55 7.81 15.14
N ALA A 285 -2.23 8.03 15.14
CA ALA A 285 -1.26 7.12 15.77
C ALA A 285 -1.53 6.95 17.27
N LEU A 286 -1.87 8.04 17.97
CA LEU A 286 -2.10 8.03 19.42
C LEU A 286 -3.50 7.52 19.81
N ASN A 287 -4.46 7.51 18.89
CA ASN A 287 -5.86 7.18 19.15
C ASN A 287 -6.39 6.11 18.18
N THR A 288 -5.53 5.17 17.75
CA THR A 288 -5.92 4.15 16.78
C THR A 288 -7.03 3.27 17.33
N GLY A 289 -8.13 3.16 16.56
CA GLY A 289 -9.31 2.40 16.97
C GLY A 289 -10.26 3.15 17.90
N GLU A 290 -9.90 4.36 18.36
CA GLU A 290 -10.79 5.18 19.19
C GLU A 290 -11.75 6.02 18.34
N THR A 291 -12.99 6.16 18.82
CA THR A 291 -14.04 6.94 18.16
C THR A 291 -13.89 8.42 18.51
N LEU A 292 -13.43 9.22 17.55
CA LEU A 292 -13.18 10.66 17.71
C LEU A 292 -14.34 11.50 17.18
N GLY A 293 -14.70 12.57 17.89
CA GLY A 293 -15.71 13.52 17.44
C GLY A 293 -15.16 14.45 16.35
N LEU A 294 -15.82 14.52 15.19
CA LEU A 294 -15.38 15.42 14.09
C LEU A 294 -15.38 16.89 14.51
N LYS A 295 -16.28 17.29 15.41
CA LYS A 295 -16.33 18.66 15.96
C LYS A 295 -15.11 18.93 16.85
N ASP A 296 -14.70 17.96 17.63
CA ASP A 296 -13.55 18.09 18.54
C ASP A 296 -12.25 18.13 17.73
N LEU A 297 -12.13 17.29 16.69
CA LEU A 297 -11.02 17.35 15.73
C LEU A 297 -10.92 18.72 15.03
N SER A 298 -12.05 19.26 14.54
CA SER A 298 -12.09 20.61 13.97
C SER A 298 -11.65 21.68 14.98
N GLY A 299 -12.02 21.52 16.25
CA GLY A 299 -11.63 22.43 17.33
C GLY A 299 -10.14 22.38 17.65
N VAL A 300 -9.55 21.18 17.72
CA VAL A 300 -8.12 20.97 18.00
C VAL A 300 -7.24 21.51 16.87
N LEU A 301 -7.67 21.33 15.62
CA LEU A 301 -6.95 21.81 14.43
C LEU A 301 -7.32 23.26 14.06
N GLU A 302 -8.18 23.91 14.84
CA GLU A 302 -8.69 25.27 14.58
C GLU A 302 -9.21 25.50 13.14
N CYS A 303 -9.76 24.45 12.51
CA CYS A 303 -10.24 24.47 11.13
C CYS A 303 -11.76 24.23 11.04
N ASP A 304 -12.36 24.61 9.92
CA ASP A 304 -13.77 24.29 9.66
C ASP A 304 -13.97 22.84 9.20
N ARG A 305 -15.20 22.33 9.33
CA ARG A 305 -15.53 20.93 9.02
C ARG A 305 -15.28 20.56 7.55
N ARG A 306 -15.41 21.51 6.61
CA ARG A 306 -15.14 21.27 5.19
C ARG A 306 -13.63 21.13 4.97
N THR A 307 -12.83 21.96 5.64
CA THR A 307 -11.37 21.85 5.62
C THR A 307 -10.90 20.52 6.24
N LEU A 308 -11.46 20.11 7.38
CA LEU A 308 -11.16 18.80 7.98
C LEU A 308 -11.49 17.64 7.02
N GLN A 309 -12.67 17.66 6.37
CA GLN A 309 -13.02 16.62 5.40
C GLN A 309 -12.02 16.59 4.24
N ARG A 310 -11.64 17.75 3.70
CA ARG A 310 -10.63 17.86 2.64
C ARG A 310 -9.30 17.25 3.08
N TYR A 311 -8.87 17.49 4.32
CA TYR A 311 -7.65 16.90 4.87
C TYR A 311 -7.71 15.37 4.96
N LEU A 312 -8.83 14.82 5.43
CA LEU A 312 -9.03 13.37 5.44
C LEU A 312 -9.02 12.78 4.04
N ASP A 313 -9.71 13.41 3.08
CA ASP A 313 -9.73 12.97 1.68
C ASP A 313 -8.32 13.03 1.04
N ILE A 314 -7.53 14.06 1.38
CA ILE A 314 -6.11 14.16 0.96
C ILE A 314 -5.31 12.97 1.47
N LEU A 315 -5.36 12.69 2.78
CA LEU A 315 -4.56 11.63 3.37
C LEU A 315 -5.00 10.24 2.89
N GLU A 316 -6.29 10.06 2.62
CA GLU A 316 -6.82 8.81 2.06
C GLU A 316 -6.34 8.59 0.63
N ASP A 317 -6.37 9.62 -0.22
CA ASP A 317 -5.89 9.54 -1.61
C ASP A 317 -4.39 9.22 -1.72
N PHE A 318 -3.60 9.61 -0.73
CA PHE A 318 -2.16 9.28 -0.64
C PHE A 318 -1.88 7.96 0.08
N PHE A 319 -2.92 7.22 0.48
CA PHE A 319 -2.81 5.97 1.22
C PHE A 319 -2.04 6.11 2.54
N ILE A 320 -2.08 7.29 3.18
CA ILE A 320 -1.42 7.56 4.46
C ILE A 320 -2.35 7.19 5.61
N LEU A 321 -3.57 7.73 5.57
CA LEU A 321 -4.58 7.59 6.61
C LEU A 321 -5.94 7.40 5.96
N THR A 322 -6.74 6.45 6.44
CA THR A 322 -8.12 6.27 6.01
C THR A 322 -9.08 6.54 7.17
N PRO A 323 -10.09 7.42 7.00
CA PRO A 323 -11.15 7.58 7.97
C PRO A 323 -12.14 6.42 7.89
N SER A 324 -12.48 5.83 9.03
CA SER A 324 -13.58 4.87 9.19
C SER A 324 -14.77 5.54 9.84
N TYR A 325 -15.95 5.38 9.23
CA TYR A 325 -17.21 5.95 9.72
C TYR A 325 -18.15 4.85 10.18
N GLN A 326 -19.07 5.20 11.09
CA GLN A 326 -20.07 4.28 11.60
C GLN A 326 -20.92 3.70 10.45
N TYR A 327 -21.10 2.39 10.46
CA TYR A 327 -21.88 1.63 9.48
C TYR A 327 -23.33 2.13 9.44
N GLU A 328 -23.85 2.32 8.22
CA GLU A 328 -25.22 2.80 7.94
C GLU A 328 -25.68 4.07 8.69
N TYR A 329 -24.75 4.87 9.20
CA TYR A 329 -25.09 6.11 9.90
C TYR A 329 -24.99 7.32 8.98
N GLU A 330 -26.13 7.79 8.47
CA GLU A 330 -26.22 8.91 7.50
C GLU A 330 -25.46 10.19 7.93
N ARG A 331 -25.41 10.46 9.24
CA ARG A 331 -24.79 11.69 9.77
C ARG A 331 -23.43 11.40 10.39
N ARG A 332 -22.36 11.48 9.61
CA ARG A 332 -20.98 11.37 10.12
C ARG A 332 -20.71 12.38 11.25
N ARG A 333 -20.84 11.98 12.52
CA ARG A 333 -20.55 12.83 13.69
C ARG A 333 -19.20 12.48 14.31
N SER A 334 -18.86 11.20 14.25
CA SER A 334 -17.63 10.62 14.73
C SER A 334 -16.89 9.93 13.59
N VAL A 335 -15.61 9.64 13.83
CA VAL A 335 -14.70 8.96 12.91
C VAL A 335 -13.66 8.19 13.73
N ARG A 336 -13.23 7.02 13.25
CA ARG A 336 -12.00 6.35 13.69
C ARG A 336 -10.94 6.58 12.62
N LEU A 337 -9.72 6.94 13.01
CA LEU A 337 -8.65 7.24 12.06
C LEU A 337 -7.61 6.12 12.08
N TYR A 338 -7.32 5.55 10.92
CA TYR A 338 -6.35 4.47 10.79
C TYR A 338 -5.24 4.88 9.83
N LEU A 339 -4.00 4.90 10.34
CA LEU A 339 -2.83 4.94 9.48
C LEU A 339 -2.70 3.61 8.72
N ARG A 340 -2.09 3.66 7.53
CA ARG A 340 -2.02 2.50 6.63
C ARG A 340 -0.74 1.67 6.74
N ASP A 341 0.15 2.07 7.64
CA ASP A 341 1.42 1.40 7.86
C ASP A 341 1.72 1.35 9.37
N PRO A 342 1.90 0.15 9.97
CA PRO A 342 2.21 0.04 11.40
C PRO A 342 3.52 0.74 11.79
N LEU A 343 4.46 0.93 10.85
CA LEU A 343 5.68 1.69 11.14
C LEU A 343 5.44 3.19 11.28
N VAL A 344 4.44 3.73 10.58
CA VAL A 344 4.05 5.14 10.73
C VAL A 344 3.42 5.35 12.11
N VAL A 345 2.61 4.38 12.58
CA VAL A 345 2.08 4.38 13.95
C VAL A 345 3.24 4.33 14.95
N GLY A 346 4.16 3.39 14.77
CA GLY A 346 5.34 3.25 15.63
C GLY A 346 6.20 4.50 15.71
N SER A 347 6.42 5.14 14.57
CA SER A 347 7.20 6.37 14.47
C SER A 347 6.51 7.56 15.14
N LEU A 348 5.23 7.80 14.85
CA LEU A 348 4.51 8.98 15.38
C LEU A 348 4.08 8.84 16.84
N ALA A 349 3.95 7.62 17.35
CA ALA A 349 3.64 7.36 18.75
C ALA A 349 4.90 7.09 19.60
N ASP A 350 6.10 7.29 19.04
CA ASP A 350 7.40 7.04 19.70
C ASP A 350 7.48 5.65 20.35
N LEU A 351 7.01 4.62 19.64
CA LEU A 351 6.96 3.27 20.17
C LEU A 351 8.35 2.64 20.22
N ASP A 352 8.68 2.04 21.36
CA ASP A 352 9.86 1.18 21.48
C ASP A 352 9.52 -0.22 20.97
N PHE A 353 10.12 -0.59 19.85
CA PHE A 353 9.97 -1.92 19.26
C PHE A 353 10.92 -2.95 19.88
N ASP A 354 11.89 -2.52 20.70
CA ASP A 354 12.83 -3.40 21.38
C ASP A 354 12.12 -4.20 22.50
N GLY A 355 12.48 -5.48 22.62
CA GLY A 355 11.98 -6.31 23.70
C GLY A 355 10.56 -6.88 23.47
N MET A 356 9.69 -6.83 24.48
CA MET A 356 8.33 -7.37 24.41
C MET A 356 7.35 -6.21 24.24
N LEU A 357 6.45 -6.30 23.26
CA LEU A 357 5.43 -5.28 23.05
C LEU A 357 4.48 -5.22 24.26
N GLU A 358 4.20 -4.02 24.71
CA GLU A 358 3.17 -3.79 25.73
C GLU A 358 1.78 -4.14 25.17
N PRO A 359 0.84 -4.63 25.99
CA PRO A 359 -0.50 -5.02 25.51
C PRO A 359 -1.26 -3.91 24.79
N ASP A 360 -1.11 -2.66 25.23
CA ASP A 360 -1.75 -1.50 24.59
C ASP A 360 -1.14 -1.20 23.22
N VAL A 361 0.19 -1.24 23.12
CA VAL A 361 0.92 -1.08 21.85
C VAL A 361 0.51 -2.17 20.86
N GLU A 362 0.47 -3.42 21.32
CA GLU A 362 0.05 -4.56 20.52
C GLU A 362 -1.38 -4.41 19.98
N ARG A 363 -2.31 -3.89 20.79
CA ARG A 363 -3.68 -3.60 20.35
C ARG A 363 -3.71 -2.54 19.24
N LEU A 364 -2.95 -1.44 19.38
CA LEU A 364 -2.89 -0.38 18.38
C LEU A 364 -2.37 -0.92 17.04
N LEU A 365 -1.28 -1.68 17.08
CA LEU A 365 -0.66 -2.30 15.90
C LEU A 365 -1.57 -3.35 15.27
N THR A 366 -2.22 -4.19 16.09
CA THR A 366 -3.21 -5.18 15.62
C THR A 366 -4.36 -4.49 14.89
N SER A 367 -4.94 -3.45 15.48
CA SER A 367 -6.04 -2.69 14.87
C SER A 367 -5.61 -2.07 13.54
N THR A 368 -4.39 -1.52 13.49
CA THR A 368 -3.80 -0.93 12.27
C THR A 368 -3.66 -1.95 11.15
N VAL A 369 -3.04 -3.10 11.43
CA VAL A 369 -2.81 -4.11 10.38
C VAL A 369 -4.10 -4.79 9.96
N VAL A 370 -5.01 -5.08 10.89
CA VAL A 370 -6.32 -5.67 10.56
C VAL A 370 -7.09 -4.72 9.66
N PHE A 371 -7.13 -3.42 9.99
CA PHE A 371 -7.77 -2.42 9.15
C PHE A 371 -7.15 -2.35 7.74
N ASP A 372 -5.81 -2.30 7.63
CA ASP A 372 -5.15 -2.25 6.31
C ASP A 372 -5.48 -3.48 5.46
N HIS A 373 -5.47 -4.66 6.07
CA HIS A 373 -5.81 -5.90 5.38
C HIS A 373 -7.29 -5.90 4.99
N LEU A 374 -8.21 -5.56 5.89
CA LEU A 374 -9.64 -5.49 5.54
C LEU A 374 -9.96 -4.51 4.41
N LYS A 375 -9.20 -3.42 4.25
CA LYS A 375 -9.30 -2.53 3.08
C LYS A 375 -8.88 -3.22 1.78
N ARG A 376 -7.87 -4.10 1.81
CA ARG A 376 -7.48 -4.96 0.67
C ARG A 376 -8.54 -6.03 0.38
N LEU A 377 -9.15 -6.58 1.43
CA LEU A 377 -10.24 -7.55 1.30
C LEU A 377 -11.47 -6.89 0.64
N GLY A 378 -11.86 -5.71 1.11
CA GLY A 378 -12.95 -4.95 0.49
C GLY A 378 -12.65 -4.57 -0.97
N PHE A 379 -11.41 -4.22 -1.31
CA PHE A 379 -11.00 -4.03 -2.71
C PHE A 379 -11.12 -5.32 -3.54
N TYR A 380 -10.78 -6.47 -2.96
CA TYR A 380 -10.92 -7.78 -3.61
C TYR A 380 -12.38 -8.09 -3.96
N TYR A 381 -13.31 -7.84 -3.04
CA TYR A 381 -14.74 -8.07 -3.22
C TYR A 381 -15.37 -7.07 -4.19
N GLN A 382 -15.17 -5.77 -3.96
CA GLN A 382 -15.93 -4.74 -4.66
C GLN A 382 -15.22 -4.18 -5.90
N ARG A 383 -13.95 -4.54 -6.14
CA ARG A 383 -13.12 -4.03 -7.25
C ARG A 383 -12.99 -2.51 -7.29
N ARG A 384 -13.16 -1.86 -6.13
CA ARG A 384 -13.06 -0.41 -5.93
C ARG A 384 -12.48 -0.13 -4.55
N ASN A 385 -12.16 1.13 -4.25
CA ASN A 385 -11.73 1.54 -2.91
C ASN A 385 -12.89 1.41 -1.90
N ALA A 386 -13.14 0.19 -1.42
CA ALA A 386 -14.20 -0.16 -0.50
C ALA A 386 -14.00 0.51 0.86
N GLN A 387 -15.08 0.92 1.51
CA GLN A 387 -15.01 1.46 2.86
C GLN A 387 -14.87 0.32 3.87
N VAL A 388 -14.22 0.62 5.00
CA VAL A 388 -14.23 -0.26 6.17
C VAL A 388 -14.82 0.57 7.30
N HIS A 389 -16.01 0.17 7.72
CA HIS A 389 -16.80 0.87 8.72
C HIS A 389 -16.50 0.36 10.11
N PHE A 390 -16.98 1.04 11.14
CA PHE A 390 -17.09 0.50 12.50
C PHE A 390 -18.56 0.53 12.91
N TRP A 391 -18.94 -0.14 14.00
CA TRP A 391 -20.29 -0.04 14.53
C TRP A 391 -20.31 -0.01 16.05
N GLU A 392 -21.20 0.81 16.62
CA GLU A 392 -21.40 0.96 18.06
C GLU A 392 -22.89 1.17 18.33
N SER A 393 -23.50 0.31 19.14
CA SER A 393 -24.91 0.43 19.54
C SER A 393 -25.14 -0.23 20.89
N ALA A 394 -25.97 0.39 21.75
CA ALA A 394 -26.42 -0.17 23.03
C ALA A 394 -25.32 -0.73 23.97
N GLY A 395 -24.08 -0.23 23.87
CA GLY A 395 -22.94 -0.70 24.67
C GLY A 395 -22.17 -1.87 24.07
N GLU A 396 -22.56 -2.34 22.89
CA GLU A 396 -21.83 -3.28 22.04
C GLU A 396 -21.08 -2.53 20.95
N ALA A 397 -19.97 -3.10 20.47
CA ALA A 397 -19.16 -2.51 19.40
C ALA A 397 -18.56 -3.57 18.49
N VAL A 398 -18.57 -3.28 17.20
CA VAL A 398 -17.84 -4.03 16.17
C VAL A 398 -16.74 -3.12 15.63
N ASP A 399 -15.50 -3.63 15.64
CA ASP A 399 -14.33 -2.83 15.28
C ASP A 399 -14.31 -2.47 13.80
N PHE A 400 -14.65 -3.45 12.96
CA PHE A 400 -14.63 -3.30 11.52
C PHE A 400 -15.84 -3.98 10.87
N VAL A 401 -16.41 -3.36 9.83
CA VAL A 401 -17.44 -3.94 8.98
C VAL A 401 -16.99 -3.75 7.52
N VAL A 402 -16.91 -4.85 6.79
CA VAL A 402 -16.56 -4.89 5.36
C VAL A 402 -17.76 -5.42 4.59
N GLU A 403 -18.08 -4.84 3.45
CA GLU A 403 -19.15 -5.35 2.57
C GLU A 403 -18.56 -6.24 1.47
N THR A 404 -19.23 -7.36 1.19
CA THR A 404 -18.93 -8.26 0.07
C THR A 404 -19.28 -7.64 -1.30
N GLY A 405 -19.06 -8.38 -2.39
CA GLY A 405 -19.50 -7.97 -3.72
C GLY A 405 -21.03 -7.81 -3.83
N ASP A 406 -21.79 -8.56 -3.03
CA ASP A 406 -23.26 -8.53 -2.96
C ASP A 406 -23.78 -7.54 -1.89
N GLU A 407 -22.91 -6.68 -1.37
CA GLU A 407 -23.21 -5.66 -0.34
C GLU A 407 -23.65 -6.23 1.03
N ASN A 408 -23.36 -7.50 1.32
CA ASN A 408 -23.64 -8.10 2.63
C ASN A 408 -22.55 -7.72 3.65
N PRO A 409 -22.92 -7.34 4.90
CA PRO A 409 -21.95 -6.90 5.87
C PRO A 409 -21.25 -8.07 6.58
N LEU A 410 -19.92 -8.00 6.64
CA LEU A 410 -19.04 -8.90 7.36
C LEU A 410 -18.44 -8.18 8.59
N PRO A 411 -19.03 -8.33 9.79
CA PRO A 411 -18.48 -7.79 11.02
C PRO A 411 -17.21 -8.53 11.48
N VAL A 412 -16.21 -7.77 11.90
CA VAL A 412 -14.94 -8.27 12.43
C VAL A 412 -14.65 -7.59 13.77
N VAL A 413 -14.43 -8.39 14.81
CA VAL A 413 -14.09 -7.93 16.16
C VAL A 413 -12.69 -8.40 16.53
N THR A 414 -11.85 -7.47 16.99
CA THR A 414 -10.52 -7.77 17.52
C THR A 414 -10.58 -8.03 19.01
N GLN A 415 -10.40 -9.29 19.40
CA GLN A 415 -10.39 -9.69 20.80
C GLN A 415 -9.02 -9.44 21.42
N ASN A 416 -8.99 -8.59 22.45
CA ASN A 416 -7.84 -8.42 23.32
C ASN A 416 -8.12 -9.07 24.67
N ALA A 417 -7.20 -9.90 25.16
CA ALA A 417 -7.36 -10.63 26.43
C ALA A 417 -7.57 -9.71 27.66
N SER A 418 -7.21 -8.43 27.52
CA SER A 418 -7.33 -7.41 28.58
C SER A 418 -8.68 -6.70 28.62
N LEU A 419 -9.57 -6.90 27.64
CA LEU A 419 -10.87 -6.25 27.57
C LEU A 419 -11.99 -7.21 28.02
N ASP A 420 -12.87 -6.71 28.89
CA ASP A 420 -14.08 -7.40 29.39
C ASP A 420 -15.24 -7.37 28.35
N SER A 421 -14.93 -7.45 27.05
CA SER A 421 -15.93 -7.54 25.99
C SER A 421 -16.16 -8.98 25.55
N ASP A 422 -17.39 -9.32 25.18
CA ASP A 422 -17.73 -10.62 24.57
C ASP A 422 -17.88 -10.41 23.05
N PRO A 423 -16.85 -10.77 22.24
CA PRO A 423 -16.87 -10.51 20.80
C PRO A 423 -18.04 -11.15 20.08
N ILE A 424 -18.47 -12.33 20.55
CA ILE A 424 -19.59 -13.08 19.94
C ILE A 424 -20.89 -12.32 20.20
N ARG A 425 -21.06 -11.79 21.42
CA ARG A 425 -22.22 -10.97 21.76
C ARG A 425 -22.30 -9.71 20.91
N SER A 426 -21.18 -9.03 20.67
CA SER A 426 -21.17 -7.82 19.84
C SER A 426 -21.43 -8.13 18.36
N ILE A 427 -20.92 -9.24 17.82
CA ILE A 427 -21.26 -9.71 16.46
C ILE A 427 -22.75 -10.00 16.33
N ARG A 428 -23.33 -10.74 17.29
CA ARG A 428 -24.78 -11.05 17.28
C ARG A 428 -25.63 -9.79 17.35
N ALA A 429 -25.28 -8.85 18.22
CA ALA A 429 -25.99 -7.58 18.31
C ALA A 429 -25.94 -6.79 17.00
N PHE A 430 -24.82 -6.84 16.28
CA PHE A 430 -24.73 -6.24 14.95
C PHE A 430 -25.58 -6.98 13.91
N CYS A 431 -25.56 -8.33 13.88
CA CYS A 431 -26.40 -9.09 12.94
C CYS A 431 -27.90 -8.94 13.21
N ASP A 432 -28.30 -8.80 14.47
CA ASP A 432 -29.69 -8.51 14.84
C ASP A 432 -30.15 -7.14 14.29
N ASP A 433 -29.25 -6.15 14.21
CA ASP A 433 -29.54 -4.79 13.74
C ASP A 433 -29.42 -4.63 12.20
N HIS A 434 -28.54 -5.41 11.55
CA HIS A 434 -28.14 -5.19 10.15
C HIS A 434 -28.24 -6.43 9.23
N ASP A 435 -28.92 -7.50 9.65
CA ASP A 435 -29.20 -8.70 8.83
C ASP A 435 -27.91 -9.33 8.24
N CYS A 436 -26.98 -9.74 9.10
CA CYS A 436 -25.81 -10.52 8.69
C CYS A 436 -25.90 -12.01 9.05
N GLU A 437 -25.28 -12.83 8.21
CA GLU A 437 -25.22 -14.29 8.36
C GLU A 437 -23.99 -14.76 9.15
N PHE A 438 -22.91 -13.99 9.14
CA PHE A 438 -21.60 -14.46 9.58
C PHE A 438 -20.70 -13.33 10.09
N GLY A 439 -19.93 -13.58 11.14
CA GLY A 439 -18.90 -12.66 11.65
C GLY A 439 -17.57 -13.31 12.02
N ILE A 440 -16.53 -12.48 12.18
CA ILE A 440 -15.16 -12.92 12.47
C ILE A 440 -14.68 -12.36 13.81
N VAL A 441 -14.11 -13.22 14.64
CA VAL A 441 -13.34 -12.84 15.82
C VAL A 441 -11.86 -13.07 15.54
N VAL A 442 -11.04 -12.03 15.75
CA VAL A 442 -9.61 -12.05 15.49
C VAL A 442 -8.85 -11.79 16.78
N ALA A 443 -7.85 -12.61 17.08
CA ALA A 443 -6.92 -12.37 18.19
C ALA A 443 -5.56 -12.98 17.84
N ARG A 444 -4.50 -12.49 18.49
CA ARG A 444 -3.15 -13.00 18.24
C ARG A 444 -3.00 -14.48 18.55
N ASP A 445 -3.44 -14.87 19.74
CA ASP A 445 -3.27 -16.22 20.29
C ASP A 445 -4.62 -16.93 20.46
N LEU A 446 -5.23 -17.32 19.33
CA LEU A 446 -6.39 -18.22 19.32
C LEU A 446 -6.16 -19.41 18.39
N GLU A 447 -6.84 -20.52 18.66
CA GLU A 447 -6.88 -21.65 17.73
C GLU A 447 -8.08 -21.49 16.79
N PRO A 448 -7.91 -21.72 15.48
CA PRO A 448 -8.98 -21.48 14.52
C PRO A 448 -10.17 -22.36 14.84
N SER A 449 -11.35 -21.76 14.95
CA SER A 449 -12.60 -22.48 15.19
C SER A 449 -13.72 -21.80 14.42
N ILE A 450 -14.52 -22.58 13.70
CA ILE A 450 -15.67 -22.08 12.96
C ILE A 450 -16.90 -22.72 13.61
N ASP A 451 -17.84 -21.90 14.04
CA ASP A 451 -19.15 -22.30 14.56
C ASP A 451 -20.23 -21.98 13.51
N GLU A 452 -21.52 -21.93 13.86
CA GLU A 452 -22.60 -21.67 12.88
C GLU A 452 -22.62 -20.21 12.37
N GLU A 453 -22.39 -19.23 13.25
CA GLU A 453 -22.50 -17.79 12.92
C GLU A 453 -21.15 -17.04 13.02
N VAL A 454 -20.12 -17.68 13.57
CA VAL A 454 -18.85 -17.00 13.93
C VAL A 454 -17.64 -17.86 13.60
N ALA A 455 -16.65 -17.25 12.94
CA ALA A 455 -15.31 -17.81 12.81
C ALA A 455 -14.34 -17.09 13.73
N LYS A 456 -13.66 -17.84 14.60
CA LYS A 456 -12.49 -17.35 15.32
C LYS A 456 -11.27 -17.66 14.48
N LEU A 457 -10.59 -16.63 13.98
CA LEU A 457 -9.40 -16.73 13.15
C LEU A 457 -8.20 -16.09 13.85
N PRO A 458 -7.09 -16.80 14.05
CA PRO A 458 -5.91 -16.16 14.61
C PRO A 458 -5.39 -15.06 13.68
N LEU A 459 -4.81 -14.03 14.27
CA LEU A 459 -4.35 -12.84 13.55
C LEU A 459 -3.47 -13.21 12.36
N TRP A 460 -2.50 -14.11 12.56
CA TRP A 460 -1.62 -14.56 11.48
C TRP A 460 -2.37 -15.18 10.30
N LEU A 461 -3.49 -15.89 10.55
CA LEU A 461 -4.25 -16.56 9.50
C LEU A 461 -5.07 -15.56 8.68
N LEU A 462 -5.68 -14.59 9.36
CA LEU A 462 -6.37 -13.49 8.69
C LEU A 462 -5.40 -12.67 7.82
N LEU A 463 -4.26 -12.27 8.40
CA LEU A 463 -3.27 -11.46 7.71
C LEU A 463 -2.59 -12.21 6.54
N LEU A 464 -2.40 -13.52 6.67
CA LEU A 464 -1.82 -14.33 5.59
C LEU A 464 -2.80 -14.55 4.44
N THR A 465 -4.09 -14.51 4.74
CA THR A 465 -5.15 -14.68 3.76
C THR A 465 -5.31 -13.43 2.90
N ILE A 466 -5.36 -12.26 3.51
CA ILE A 466 -5.70 -10.99 2.87
C ILE A 466 -4.45 -10.31 2.30
#